data_AF-A0A817AIC1-F1
#
_entry.id   AF-A0A817AIC1-F1
#
_cell.length_a   1.000
_cell.length_b   1.000
_cell.length_c   1.000
_cell.angle_alpha   90.00
_cell.angle_beta   90.00
_cell.angle_gamma   90.00
#
_symmetry.space_group_name_H-M   'P 1'
#
loop_
_entity.id
_entity.type
_entity.pdbx_description
1 polymer ?
#
loop_
_entity_poly.entity_id
_entity_poly.type
_entity_poly.pdbx_seq_one_letter_code
_entity_poly.pdbx_strand_id
1 'polypeptide(L)'
;MPFVVEHRYFEWFIIVSILGSSITLALEDVHTRQQPTFSEVLEIFDKIFTIIFTLELILKWFAYGIKNYFTDGWNRLDFVIVVVSVLGTGLHLFGVADIPAFKSMRTLRALRPLKALSKFAGIRIVVNALFGAIPSISNVLLVCLVFWLIFSIMGVQLFGGKFYKCVYVGTHDRVAASENVTHKTDCLNKNFTWENSRLNFDNVLNGYLALLQIVSY
;
A
#
# COMPACT_ATOMS: atom_id res chain seq x y z
N MET A 1 -4.76 -30.56 -24.47
CA MET A 1 -4.01 -29.78 -23.45
C MET A 1 -4.85 -28.80 -22.60
N PRO A 2 -6.09 -28.36 -22.92
CA PRO A 2 -6.84 -27.47 -22.00
C PRO A 2 -7.30 -28.16 -20.71
N PHE A 3 -7.49 -29.48 -20.73
CA PHE A 3 -8.01 -30.27 -19.59
C PHE A 3 -7.20 -30.20 -18.29
N VAL A 4 -5.89 -29.91 -18.34
CA VAL A 4 -5.05 -29.86 -17.11
C VAL A 4 -5.29 -28.58 -16.33
N VAL A 5 -5.59 -27.46 -17.01
CA VAL A 5 -5.80 -26.15 -16.36
C VAL A 5 -7.20 -26.04 -15.76
N GLU A 6 -8.19 -26.71 -16.36
CA GLU A 6 -9.59 -26.77 -15.87
C GLU A 6 -9.83 -27.84 -14.80
N HIS A 7 -8.81 -28.62 -14.46
CA HIS A 7 -8.98 -29.65 -13.45
C HIS A 7 -9.18 -29.00 -12.07
N ARG A 8 -10.34 -29.24 -11.45
CA ARG A 8 -10.74 -28.61 -10.17
C ARG A 8 -9.73 -28.79 -9.04
N TYR A 9 -8.94 -29.87 -9.07
CA TYR A 9 -7.84 -30.08 -8.10
C TYR A 9 -6.64 -29.16 -8.34
N PHE A 10 -6.33 -28.84 -9.60
CA PHE A 10 -5.27 -27.90 -9.94
C PHE A 10 -5.65 -26.47 -9.49
N GLU A 11 -6.90 -26.07 -9.72
CA GLU A 11 -7.40 -24.79 -9.23
C GLU A 11 -7.32 -24.68 -7.71
N TRP A 12 -7.77 -25.72 -6.98
CA TRP A 12 -7.69 -25.76 -5.53
C TRP A 12 -6.26 -25.72 -5.01
N PHE A 13 -5.34 -26.46 -5.65
CA PHE A 13 -3.91 -26.44 -5.32
C PHE A 13 -3.29 -25.04 -5.47
N ILE A 14 -3.62 -24.32 -6.54
CA ILE A 14 -3.15 -22.95 -6.75
C ILE A 14 -3.73 -22.00 -5.70
N ILE A 15 -5.01 -22.13 -5.36
CA ILE A 15 -5.64 -21.30 -4.31
C ILE A 15 -4.96 -21.53 -2.95
N VAL A 16 -4.73 -22.79 -2.56
CA VAL A 16 -4.01 -23.13 -1.33
C VAL A 16 -2.59 -22.56 -1.35
N SER A 17 -1.90 -22.61 -2.49
CA SER A 17 -0.57 -22.02 -2.65
C SER A 17 -0.56 -20.49 -2.49
N ILE A 18 -1.60 -19.79 -2.99
CA ILE A 18 -1.77 -18.33 -2.80
C ILE A 18 -2.00 -17.99 -1.33
N LEU A 19 -2.86 -18.76 -0.65
CA LEU A 19 -3.12 -18.59 0.78
C LEU A 19 -1.85 -18.84 1.60
N GLY A 20 -1.14 -19.93 1.32
CA GLY A 20 0.15 -20.24 1.94
C GLY A 20 1.16 -19.12 1.77
N SER A 21 1.30 -18.58 0.55
CA SER A 21 2.20 -17.46 0.27
C SER A 21 1.82 -16.18 1.01
N SER A 22 0.52 -15.91 1.18
CA SER A 22 0.03 -14.75 1.93
C SER A 22 0.29 -14.90 3.44
N ILE A 23 0.16 -16.12 3.97
CA ILE A 23 0.49 -16.44 5.37
C ILE A 23 1.99 -16.28 5.61
N THR A 24 2.84 -16.81 4.70
CA THR A 24 4.30 -16.61 4.76
C THR A 24 4.68 -15.14 4.84
N LEU A 25 4.03 -14.28 4.04
CA LEU A 25 4.24 -12.84 4.09
C LEU A 25 3.78 -12.21 5.40
N ALA A 26 2.64 -12.65 5.95
CA ALA A 26 2.13 -12.18 7.23
C ALA A 26 3.04 -12.59 8.42
N LEU A 27 3.69 -13.74 8.33
CA LEU A 27 4.65 -14.22 9.33
C LEU A 27 6.03 -13.54 9.23
N GLU A 28 6.31 -12.84 8.12
CA GLU A 28 7.54 -12.08 7.88
C GLU A 28 7.62 -10.75 8.67
N ASP A 29 6.76 -10.55 9.68
CA ASP A 29 6.69 -9.34 10.50
C ASP A 29 7.93 -9.14 11.41
N VAL A 30 8.11 -7.90 11.89
CA VAL A 30 9.30 -7.33 12.57
C VAL A 30 9.90 -8.20 13.68
N HIS A 31 9.11 -9.02 14.39
CA HIS A 31 9.60 -9.92 15.43
C HIS A 31 10.42 -11.11 14.90
N THR A 32 10.24 -11.49 13.62
CA THR A 32 10.97 -12.59 12.97
C THR A 32 12.43 -12.24 12.68
N ARG A 33 12.84 -10.96 12.75
CA ARG A 33 14.26 -10.56 12.57
C ARG A 33 15.18 -11.10 13.67
N GLN A 34 14.61 -11.58 14.77
CA GLN A 34 15.36 -12.09 15.93
C GLN A 34 15.83 -13.55 15.77
N GLN A 35 15.27 -14.33 14.83
CA GLN A 35 15.65 -15.73 14.61
C GLN A 35 16.10 -15.96 13.15
N PRO A 36 17.41 -16.16 12.89
CA PRO A 36 17.92 -16.28 11.52
C PRO A 36 17.39 -17.52 10.80
N THR A 37 17.17 -18.63 11.52
CA THR A 37 16.68 -19.90 10.96
C THR A 37 15.25 -19.79 10.40
N PHE A 38 14.36 -19.05 11.08
CA PHE A 38 12.98 -18.90 10.63
C PHE A 38 12.89 -18.03 9.37
N SER A 39 13.76 -17.01 9.26
CA SER A 39 13.83 -16.15 8.07
C SER A 39 14.28 -16.91 6.82
N GLU A 40 15.30 -17.78 6.94
CA GLU A 40 15.79 -18.61 5.82
C GLU A 40 14.71 -19.58 5.32
N VAL A 41 13.96 -20.20 6.24
CA VAL A 41 12.86 -21.11 5.89
C VAL A 41 11.76 -20.38 5.13
N LEU A 42 11.35 -19.17 5.58
CA LEU A 42 10.36 -18.36 4.89
C LEU A 42 10.83 -17.95 3.48
N GLU A 43 12.11 -17.64 3.30
CA GLU A 43 12.69 -17.34 1.98
C GLU A 43 12.66 -18.55 1.04
N ILE A 44 12.93 -19.74 1.54
CA ILE A 44 12.82 -20.98 0.76
C ILE A 44 11.37 -21.21 0.30
N PHE A 45 10.39 -21.06 1.21
CA PHE A 45 8.97 -21.15 0.86
C PHE A 45 8.58 -20.11 -0.19
N ASP A 46 9.05 -18.87 -0.04
CA ASP A 46 8.80 -17.78 -0.98
C ASP A 46 9.30 -18.12 -2.41
N LYS A 47 10.50 -18.70 -2.50
CA LYS A 47 11.09 -19.18 -3.74
C LYS A 47 10.26 -20.29 -4.38
N ILE A 48 9.80 -21.27 -3.58
CA ILE A 48 8.94 -22.37 -4.05
C ILE A 48 7.62 -21.82 -4.62
N PHE A 49 6.94 -20.92 -3.90
CA PHE A 49 5.69 -20.32 -4.38
C PHE A 49 5.89 -19.55 -5.69
N THR A 50 6.99 -18.80 -5.81
CA THR A 50 7.34 -18.07 -7.04
C THR A 50 7.50 -19.02 -8.24
N ILE A 51 8.15 -20.17 -8.04
CA ILE A 51 8.30 -21.20 -9.09
C ILE A 51 6.94 -21.77 -9.48
N ILE A 52 6.10 -22.14 -8.51
CA ILE A 52 4.74 -22.67 -8.76
C ILE A 52 3.91 -21.68 -9.59
N PHE A 53 3.92 -20.39 -9.24
CA PHE A 53 3.17 -19.36 -9.97
C PHE A 53 3.74 -19.09 -11.37
N THR A 54 5.06 -19.22 -11.54
CA THR A 54 5.70 -19.10 -12.85
C THR A 54 5.29 -20.26 -13.76
N LEU A 55 5.25 -21.49 -13.23
CA LEU A 55 4.76 -22.66 -13.97
C LEU A 55 3.28 -22.51 -14.34
N GLU A 56 2.43 -22.02 -13.43
CA GLU A 56 1.02 -21.71 -13.72
C GLU A 56 0.88 -20.74 -14.90
N LEU A 57 1.69 -19.67 -14.92
CA LEU A 57 1.68 -18.67 -15.99
C LEU A 57 2.04 -19.31 -17.34
N ILE A 58 3.11 -20.11 -17.37
CA ILE A 58 3.56 -20.80 -18.58
C ILE A 58 2.47 -21.75 -19.10
N LEU A 59 1.82 -22.50 -18.20
CA LEU A 59 0.69 -23.37 -18.55
C LEU A 59 -0.48 -22.58 -19.14
N LYS A 60 -0.81 -21.41 -18.58
CA LYS A 60 -1.85 -20.53 -19.15
C LYS A 60 -1.50 -20.01 -20.53
N TRP A 61 -0.24 -19.68 -20.79
CA TRP A 61 0.20 -19.25 -22.12
C TRP A 61 0.06 -20.36 -23.15
N PHE A 62 0.40 -21.61 -22.81
CA PHE A 62 0.17 -22.74 -23.69
C PHE A 62 -1.31 -23.09 -23.88
N ALA A 63 -2.15 -22.90 -22.86
CA ALA A 63 -3.57 -23.22 -22.93
C ALA A 63 -4.39 -22.18 -23.71
N TYR A 64 -4.22 -20.88 -23.41
CA TYR A 64 -5.03 -19.80 -23.97
C TYR A 64 -4.38 -19.10 -25.17
N GLY A 65 -3.06 -19.22 -25.33
CA GLY A 65 -2.28 -18.44 -26.27
C GLY A 65 -2.01 -17.01 -25.80
N ILE A 66 -0.86 -16.45 -26.20
CA ILE A 66 -0.37 -15.14 -25.75
C ILE A 66 -1.38 -14.02 -26.03
N LYS A 67 -1.99 -13.99 -27.22
CA LYS A 67 -2.93 -12.92 -27.62
C LYS A 67 -4.19 -12.89 -26.75
N ASN A 68 -4.83 -14.03 -26.53
CA ASN A 68 -6.04 -14.10 -25.71
C ASN A 68 -5.73 -13.85 -24.23
N TYR A 69 -4.56 -14.29 -23.76
CA TYR A 69 -4.12 -14.06 -22.39
C TYR A 69 -4.04 -12.56 -22.03
N PHE A 70 -3.47 -11.73 -22.90
CA PHE A 70 -3.30 -10.30 -22.65
C PHE A 70 -4.58 -9.45 -22.84
N THR A 71 -5.67 -10.07 -23.30
CA THR A 71 -6.96 -9.40 -23.51
C THR A 71 -7.77 -9.31 -22.20
N ASP A 72 -7.64 -10.30 -21.30
CA ASP A 72 -8.28 -10.24 -19.98
C ASP A 72 -7.42 -9.43 -18.99
N GLY A 73 -8.00 -8.38 -18.40
CA GLY A 73 -7.34 -7.53 -17.40
C GLY A 73 -6.89 -8.29 -16.15
N TRP A 74 -7.61 -9.35 -15.77
CA TRP A 74 -7.27 -10.16 -14.60
C TRP A 74 -6.03 -11.03 -14.84
N ASN A 75 -5.89 -11.56 -16.05
CA ASN A 75 -4.68 -12.27 -16.47
C ASN A 75 -3.48 -11.31 -16.56
N ARG A 76 -3.70 -10.06 -17.00
CA ARG A 76 -2.64 -9.04 -17.00
C ARG A 76 -2.15 -8.72 -15.58
N LEU A 77 -3.04 -8.63 -14.59
CA LEU A 77 -2.66 -8.47 -13.18
C LEU A 77 -1.84 -9.66 -12.67
N ASP A 78 -2.27 -10.90 -12.94
CA ASP A 78 -1.53 -12.12 -12.58
C ASP A 78 -0.10 -12.11 -13.18
N PHE A 79 0.03 -11.73 -14.45
CA PHE A 79 1.33 -11.59 -15.10
C PHE A 79 2.25 -10.59 -14.40
N VAL A 80 1.76 -9.40 -14.07
CA VAL A 80 2.55 -8.37 -13.37
C VAL A 80 3.03 -8.88 -12.01
N ILE A 81 2.18 -9.57 -11.25
CA ILE A 81 2.53 -10.12 -9.93
C ILE A 81 3.63 -11.19 -10.06
N VAL A 82 3.53 -12.09 -11.05
CA VAL A 82 4.56 -13.11 -11.28
C VAL A 82 5.87 -12.48 -11.73
N VAL A 83 5.85 -11.52 -12.65
CA VAL A 83 7.06 -10.82 -13.12
C VAL A 83 7.77 -10.10 -11.98
N VAL A 84 7.03 -9.36 -11.15
CA VAL A 84 7.61 -8.67 -9.98
C VAL A 84 8.20 -9.67 -8.99
N SER A 85 7.55 -10.81 -8.77
CA SER A 85 8.06 -11.86 -7.88
C SER A 85 9.33 -12.53 -8.43
N VAL A 86 9.37 -12.81 -9.74
CA VAL A 86 10.54 -13.40 -10.41
C VAL A 86 11.71 -12.42 -10.44
N LEU A 87 11.48 -11.14 -10.73
CA LEU A 87 12.52 -10.12 -10.66
C LEU A 87 13.07 -9.99 -9.23
N GLY A 88 12.19 -10.02 -8.23
CA GLY A 88 12.58 -9.94 -6.81
C GLY A 88 13.49 -11.07 -6.37
N THR A 89 13.19 -12.31 -6.78
CA THR A 89 13.98 -13.49 -6.41
C THR A 89 15.18 -13.70 -7.35
N GLY A 90 15.04 -13.36 -8.63
CA GLY A 90 16.09 -13.50 -9.64
C GLY A 90 17.25 -12.53 -9.43
N LEU A 91 16.96 -11.28 -9.08
CA LEU A 91 18.00 -10.28 -8.80
C LEU A 91 18.83 -10.61 -7.56
N HIS A 92 18.25 -11.33 -6.57
CA HIS A 92 18.99 -11.83 -5.41
C HIS A 92 20.08 -12.85 -5.82
N LEU A 93 19.78 -13.70 -6.82
CA LEU A 93 20.74 -14.68 -7.37
C LEU A 93 21.88 -14.04 -8.17
N PHE A 94 21.66 -12.88 -8.79
CA PHE A 94 22.68 -12.17 -9.58
C PHE A 94 23.59 -11.25 -8.75
N GLY A 95 23.44 -11.22 -7.42
CA GLY A 95 24.37 -10.55 -6.51
C GLY A 95 24.39 -9.02 -6.59
N VAL A 96 23.40 -8.40 -7.24
CA VAL A 96 23.34 -6.94 -7.44
C VAL A 96 22.68 -6.26 -6.23
N ALA A 97 22.99 -6.63 -4.99
CA ALA A 97 22.15 -6.38 -3.81
C ALA A 97 21.99 -4.90 -3.36
N ASP A 98 22.76 -3.95 -3.91
CA ASP A 98 22.92 -2.60 -3.33
C ASP A 98 22.08 -1.49 -3.97
N ILE A 99 21.11 -1.81 -4.85
CA ILE A 99 20.26 -0.79 -5.46
C ILE A 99 19.07 -0.48 -4.50
N PRO A 100 18.74 0.78 -4.19
CA PRO A 100 17.54 1.12 -3.39
C PRO A 100 16.22 0.52 -3.93
N ALA A 101 16.20 0.09 -5.20
CA ALA A 101 15.14 -0.67 -5.83
C ALA A 101 14.80 -2.01 -5.12
N PHE A 102 15.74 -2.63 -4.40
CA PHE A 102 15.50 -3.89 -3.69
C PHE A 102 14.46 -3.73 -2.56
N LYS A 103 14.49 -2.59 -1.86
CA LYS A 103 13.54 -2.31 -0.77
C LYS A 103 12.12 -2.17 -1.33
N SER A 104 11.96 -1.48 -2.45
CA SER A 104 10.67 -1.33 -3.13
C SER A 104 10.16 -2.66 -3.69
N MET A 105 11.02 -3.47 -4.30
CA MET A 105 10.63 -4.76 -4.85
C MET A 105 10.12 -5.74 -3.78
N ARG A 106 10.70 -5.67 -2.56
CA ARG A 106 10.19 -6.41 -1.40
C ARG A 106 8.80 -5.94 -0.98
N THR A 107 8.54 -4.63 -0.96
CA THR A 107 7.19 -4.11 -0.63
C THR A 107 6.12 -4.52 -1.65
N LEU A 108 6.49 -4.70 -2.93
CA LEU A 108 5.55 -5.16 -3.95
C LEU A 108 5.08 -6.61 -3.74
N ARG A 109 5.75 -7.42 -2.91
CA ARG A 109 5.27 -8.75 -2.53
C ARG A 109 3.95 -8.70 -1.76
N ALA A 110 3.63 -7.56 -1.12
CA ALA A 110 2.32 -7.30 -0.52
C ALA A 110 1.15 -7.27 -1.52
N LEU A 111 1.43 -7.29 -2.83
CA LEU A 111 0.41 -7.39 -3.87
C LEU A 111 -0.04 -8.83 -4.14
N ARG A 112 0.64 -9.86 -3.62
CA ARG A 112 0.27 -11.27 -3.88
C ARG A 112 -1.15 -11.65 -3.44
N PRO A 113 -1.69 -11.17 -2.31
CA PRO A 113 -3.10 -11.37 -1.96
C PRO A 113 -4.05 -10.88 -3.07
N LEU A 114 -3.66 -9.89 -3.89
CA LEU A 114 -4.48 -9.45 -5.03
C LEU A 114 -4.68 -10.54 -6.08
N LYS A 115 -3.75 -11.50 -6.20
CA LYS A 115 -3.93 -12.66 -7.08
C LYS A 115 -5.14 -13.50 -6.69
N ALA A 116 -5.46 -13.58 -5.39
CA ALA A 116 -6.68 -14.25 -4.93
C ALA A 116 -7.94 -13.61 -5.52
N LEU A 117 -7.96 -12.28 -5.66
CA LEU A 117 -9.10 -11.55 -6.25
C LEU A 117 -9.39 -12.01 -7.70
N SER A 118 -8.34 -12.33 -8.47
CA SER A 118 -8.47 -12.84 -9.84
C SER A 118 -9.00 -14.27 -9.92
N LYS A 119 -8.85 -15.06 -8.85
CA LYS A 119 -9.24 -16.48 -8.77
C LYS A 119 -10.64 -16.67 -8.19
N PHE A 120 -11.04 -15.83 -7.24
CA PHE A 120 -12.38 -15.90 -6.67
C PHE A 120 -13.40 -15.18 -7.55
N ALA A 121 -14.23 -15.96 -8.27
CA ALA A 121 -15.27 -15.44 -9.14
C ALA A 121 -16.23 -14.47 -8.42
N GLY A 122 -16.60 -14.75 -7.17
CA GLY A 122 -17.44 -13.85 -6.36
C GLY A 122 -16.80 -12.48 -6.13
N ILE A 123 -15.50 -12.43 -5.86
CA ILE A 123 -14.78 -11.16 -5.64
C ILE A 123 -14.61 -10.41 -6.97
N ARG A 124 -14.36 -11.11 -8.08
CA ARG A 124 -14.30 -10.51 -9.42
C ARG A 124 -15.58 -9.76 -9.77
N ILE A 125 -16.75 -10.33 -9.45
CA ILE A 125 -18.06 -9.69 -9.69
C ILE A 125 -18.16 -8.38 -8.89
N VAL A 126 -17.81 -8.40 -7.60
CA VAL A 126 -17.85 -7.21 -6.74
C VAL A 126 -16.89 -6.13 -7.25
N VAL A 127 -15.65 -6.49 -7.59
CA VAL A 127 -14.66 -5.54 -8.10
C VAL A 127 -15.07 -4.96 -9.45
N ASN A 128 -15.61 -5.77 -10.35
CA ASN A 128 -16.15 -5.26 -11.62
C ASN A 128 -17.33 -4.30 -11.41
N ALA A 129 -18.21 -4.58 -10.45
CA ALA A 129 -19.31 -3.69 -10.09
C ALA A 129 -18.79 -2.37 -9.52
N LEU A 130 -17.77 -2.42 -8.67
CA LEU A 130 -17.09 -1.22 -8.15
C LEU A 130 -16.47 -0.41 -9.28
N PHE A 131 -15.72 -1.03 -10.20
CA PHE A 131 -15.16 -0.35 -11.36
C PHE A 131 -16.23 0.30 -12.24
N GLY A 132 -17.39 -0.34 -12.39
CA GLY A 132 -18.55 0.23 -13.09
C GLY A 132 -19.13 1.48 -12.41
N ALA A 133 -19.02 1.58 -11.08
CA ALA A 133 -19.50 2.74 -10.32
C ALA A 133 -18.51 3.92 -10.29
N ILE A 134 -17.20 3.69 -10.52
CA ILE A 134 -16.16 4.73 -10.51
C ILE A 134 -16.51 5.97 -11.34
N PRO A 135 -16.97 5.89 -12.61
CA PRO A 135 -17.25 7.11 -13.38
C PRO A 135 -18.36 7.96 -12.76
N SER A 136 -19.40 7.34 -12.19
CA SER A 136 -20.47 8.05 -11.51
C SER A 136 -19.97 8.69 -10.21
N ILE A 137 -19.19 7.95 -9.42
CA ILE A 137 -18.60 8.45 -8.18
C ILE A 137 -17.62 9.60 -8.46
N SER A 138 -16.83 9.52 -9.54
CA SER A 138 -15.87 10.54 -9.92
C SER A 138 -16.53 11.90 -10.20
N ASN A 139 -17.72 11.91 -10.79
CA ASN A 139 -18.45 13.15 -11.06
C ASN A 139 -18.83 13.86 -9.75
N VAL A 140 -19.35 13.10 -8.78
CA VAL A 140 -19.71 13.62 -7.46
C VAL A 140 -18.47 14.04 -6.68
N LEU A 141 -17.41 13.22 -6.70
CA LEU A 141 -16.14 13.50 -6.05
C LEU A 141 -15.52 14.80 -6.56
N LEU A 142 -15.57 15.07 -7.88
CA LEU A 142 -15.04 16.30 -8.46
C LEU A 142 -15.77 17.53 -7.92
N VAL A 143 -17.09 17.50 -7.83
CA VAL A 143 -17.88 18.60 -7.26
C VAL A 143 -17.53 18.80 -5.78
N CYS A 144 -17.43 17.72 -5.00
CA CYS A 144 -17.01 17.79 -3.59
C CYS A 144 -15.60 18.38 -3.45
N LEU A 145 -14.65 17.99 -4.31
CA LEU A 145 -13.29 18.51 -4.29
C LEU A 145 -13.26 20.01 -4.57
N VAL A 146 -14.02 20.51 -5.55
CA VAL A 146 -14.10 21.96 -5.83
C VAL A 146 -14.72 22.71 -4.65
N PHE A 147 -15.76 22.16 -4.03
CA PHE A 147 -16.39 22.78 -2.87
C PHE A 147 -15.44 22.85 -1.67
N TRP A 148 -14.73 21.76 -1.38
CA TRP A 148 -13.70 21.72 -0.34
C TRP A 148 -12.49 22.61 -0.66
N LEU A 149 -12.20 22.87 -1.94
CA LEU A 149 -11.14 23.80 -2.34
C LEU A 149 -11.42 25.20 -1.79
N ILE A 150 -12.66 25.67 -1.93
CA ILE A 150 -13.06 27.02 -1.50
C ILE A 150 -12.87 27.15 0.02
N PHE A 151 -13.35 26.19 0.79
CA PHE A 151 -13.16 26.19 2.24
C PHE A 151 -11.71 26.04 2.67
N SER A 152 -10.92 25.27 1.92
CA SER A 152 -9.49 25.13 2.18
C SER A 152 -8.76 26.45 1.96
N ILE A 153 -9.03 27.18 0.86
CA ILE A 153 -8.46 28.51 0.59
C ILE A 153 -8.87 29.50 1.69
N MET A 154 -10.15 29.51 2.07
CA MET A 154 -10.63 30.35 3.17
C MET A 154 -9.93 30.01 4.48
N GLY A 155 -9.76 28.71 4.79
CA GLY A 155 -9.05 28.25 5.97
C GLY A 155 -7.58 28.68 5.99
N VAL A 156 -6.90 28.65 4.84
CA VAL A 156 -5.51 29.14 4.73
C VAL A 156 -5.44 30.64 4.99
N GLN A 157 -6.36 31.44 4.45
CA GLN A 157 -6.39 32.88 4.69
C GLN A 157 -6.70 33.24 6.15
N LEU A 158 -7.58 32.48 6.80
CA LEU A 158 -7.99 32.76 8.19
C LEU A 158 -6.97 32.25 9.23
N PHE A 159 -6.40 31.07 8.99
CA PHE A 159 -5.64 30.33 10.00
C PHE A 159 -4.21 29.95 9.59
N GLY A 160 -3.75 30.37 8.41
CA GLY A 160 -2.37 30.15 7.96
C GLY A 160 -1.36 30.67 8.97
N GLY A 161 -0.44 29.80 9.41
CA GLY A 161 0.59 30.13 10.39
C GLY A 161 0.11 30.36 11.82
N LYS A 162 -1.17 30.11 12.16
CA LYS A 162 -1.72 30.31 13.51
C LYS A 162 -1.76 29.05 14.38
N PHE A 163 -1.48 27.88 13.81
CA PHE A 163 -1.51 26.59 14.51
C PHE A 163 -0.18 26.17 15.17
N TYR A 164 0.80 27.07 15.15
CA TYR A 164 2.05 26.84 15.86
C TYR A 164 1.85 26.99 17.38
N LYS A 165 2.46 26.08 18.12
CA LYS A 165 2.43 26.08 19.57
C LYS A 165 3.84 25.91 20.13
N CYS A 166 4.06 26.56 21.27
CA CYS A 166 5.27 26.35 22.05
C CYS A 166 5.08 25.11 22.94
N VAL A 167 5.97 24.13 22.81
CA VAL A 167 5.92 22.87 23.57
C VAL A 167 7.18 22.73 24.40
N TYR A 168 7.00 22.48 25.70
CA TYR A 168 8.07 22.05 26.57
C TYR A 168 8.28 20.54 26.40
N VAL A 169 9.52 20.15 26.08
CA VAL A 169 9.91 18.75 25.96
C VAL A 169 10.58 18.35 27.28
N GLY A 170 9.79 17.80 28.20
CA GLY A 170 10.31 17.13 29.39
C GLY A 170 10.83 15.73 29.06
N THR A 171 11.44 15.06 30.04
CA THR A 171 11.96 13.69 29.90
C THR A 171 10.88 12.63 29.63
N HIS A 172 9.62 12.87 30.01
CA HIS A 172 8.51 11.93 29.79
C HIS A 172 7.23 12.54 29.21
N ASP A 173 7.02 13.85 29.27
CA ASP A 173 5.79 14.50 28.82
C ASP A 173 6.04 15.69 27.88
N ARG A 174 5.14 15.81 26.90
CA ARG A 174 5.04 16.95 25.97
C ARG A 174 3.85 17.81 26.38
N VAL A 175 4.12 18.89 27.10
CA VAL A 175 3.08 19.81 27.59
C VAL A 175 3.17 21.12 26.82
N ALA A 176 2.02 21.68 26.43
CA ALA A 176 1.96 23.02 25.85
C ALA A 176 2.48 24.03 26.89
N ALA A 177 3.44 24.87 26.50
CA ALA A 177 3.99 25.89 27.38
C ALA A 177 2.89 26.88 27.79
N SER A 178 2.97 27.40 29.02
CA SER A 178 1.91 28.21 29.65
C SER A 178 1.50 29.46 28.84
N GLU A 179 0.28 29.96 29.10
CA GLU A 179 -0.39 31.11 28.46
C GLU A 179 0.44 32.40 28.37
N ASN A 180 1.58 32.50 29.07
CA ASN A 180 2.44 33.68 29.09
C ASN A 180 3.53 33.69 27.99
N VAL A 181 3.51 32.77 27.02
CA VAL A 181 4.44 32.76 25.88
C VAL A 181 3.66 33.08 24.60
N THR A 182 3.57 34.36 24.27
CA THR A 182 2.78 34.84 23.12
C THR A 182 3.59 34.86 21.81
N HIS A 183 4.91 35.04 21.88
CA HIS A 183 5.78 35.13 20.70
C HIS A 183 6.76 33.97 20.57
N LYS A 184 7.09 33.61 19.32
CA LYS A 184 8.09 32.58 18.99
C LYS A 184 9.46 32.85 19.63
N THR A 185 9.85 34.12 19.72
CA THR A 185 11.12 34.55 20.35
C THR A 185 11.17 34.18 21.82
N ASP A 186 10.07 34.36 22.55
CA ASP A 186 9.99 34.07 23.98
C ASP A 186 9.98 32.56 24.25
N CYS A 187 9.40 31.78 23.32
CA CYS A 187 9.45 30.33 23.35
C CYS A 187 10.90 29.81 23.22
N LEU A 188 11.64 30.33 22.22
CA LEU A 188 13.02 29.92 21.97
C LEU A 188 13.97 30.38 23.09
N ASN A 189 13.74 31.56 23.66
CA ASN A 189 14.54 32.09 24.77
C ASN A 189 14.42 31.22 26.05
N LYS A 190 13.29 30.53 26.24
CA LYS A 190 13.07 29.59 27.35
C LYS A 190 13.52 28.16 27.04
N ASN A 191 14.24 27.94 25.94
CA ASN A 191 14.70 26.64 25.45
C ASN A 191 13.54 25.65 25.18
N PHE A 192 12.39 26.17 24.72
CA PHE A 192 11.23 25.36 24.32
C PHE A 192 11.19 25.18 22.80
N THR A 193 10.46 24.15 22.35
CA THR A 193 10.32 23.83 20.92
C THR A 193 9.08 24.49 20.31
N TRP A 194 9.25 25.19 19.19
CA TRP A 194 8.14 25.78 18.42
C TRP A 194 7.69 24.78 17.35
N GLU A 195 6.65 24.01 17.65
CA GLU A 195 6.17 22.94 16.78
C GLU A 195 4.82 23.32 16.15
N ASN A 196 4.64 22.92 14.90
CA ASN A 196 3.36 23.07 14.21
C ASN A 196 2.44 21.90 14.54
N SER A 197 1.13 22.15 14.60
CA SER A 197 0.15 21.08 14.70
C SER A 197 0.18 20.20 13.45
N ARG A 198 0.03 18.87 13.63
CA ARG A 198 0.07 17.90 12.52
C ARG A 198 -1.00 18.16 11.46
N LEU A 199 -2.15 18.70 11.89
CA LEU A 199 -3.22 19.19 11.02
C LEU A 199 -3.24 20.71 11.14
N ASN A 200 -3.05 21.39 10.02
CA ASN A 200 -2.96 22.84 9.93
C ASN A 200 -3.50 23.33 8.58
N PHE A 201 -3.64 24.64 8.46
CA PHE A 201 -4.10 25.33 7.25
C PHE A 201 -2.96 26.13 6.60
N ASP A 202 -1.73 25.62 6.61
CA ASP A 202 -0.60 26.35 6.00
C ASP A 202 -0.57 26.20 4.48
N ASN A 203 -1.11 25.09 3.97
CA ASN A 203 -1.24 24.81 2.55
C ASN A 203 -2.64 24.26 2.25
N VAL A 204 -3.11 24.46 1.03
CA VAL A 204 -4.43 23.98 0.59
C VAL A 204 -4.58 22.47 0.79
N LEU A 205 -3.54 21.67 0.53
CA LEU A 205 -3.58 20.22 0.73
C LEU A 205 -3.72 19.83 2.21
N ASN A 206 -3.03 20.51 3.12
CA ASN A 206 -3.20 20.29 4.56
C ASN A 206 -4.58 20.74 5.03
N GLY A 207 -5.12 21.82 4.45
CA GLY A 207 -6.50 22.26 4.66
C GLY A 207 -7.52 21.20 4.22
N TYR A 208 -7.29 20.49 3.11
CA TYR A 208 -8.13 19.34 2.72
C TYR A 208 -8.10 18.22 3.75
N LEU A 209 -6.93 17.85 4.26
CA LEU A 209 -6.80 16.82 5.30
C LEU A 209 -7.50 17.24 6.60
N ALA A 210 -7.38 18.51 6.99
CA ALA A 210 -8.06 19.06 8.16
C ALA A 210 -9.59 19.04 7.99
N LEU A 211 -10.11 19.46 6.83
CA LEU A 211 -11.54 19.40 6.52
C LEU A 211 -12.07 17.96 6.48
N LEU A 212 -11.31 17.02 5.91
CA LEU A 212 -11.67 15.60 5.90
C LEU A 212 -11.85 15.07 7.32
N GLN A 213 -10.94 15.42 8.23
CA GLN A 213 -11.04 15.00 9.63
C GLN A 213 -12.27 15.59 10.32
N ILE A 214 -12.57 16.87 10.09
CA ILE A 214 -13.74 17.54 10.66
C ILE A 214 -15.05 16.88 10.20
N VAL A 215 -15.14 16.49 8.93
CA VAL A 215 -16.33 15.84 8.36
C VAL A 215 -16.47 14.37 8.80
N SER A 216 -15.35 13.71 9.12
CA SER A 216 -15.35 12.31 9.54
C SER A 216 -15.71 12.05 11.00
N TYR A 217 -15.88 13.12 11.80
CA TYR A 217 -16.28 13.06 13.21
C TYR A 217 -17.76 13.41 13.36
#